data_AF-A0A1C4WL55-F1
#
_entry.id   AF-A0A1C4WL55-F1
#
_cell.length_a   1.000
_cell.length_b   1.000
_cell.length_c   1.000
_cell.angle_alpha   90.00
_cell.angle_beta   90.00
_cell.angle_gamma   90.00
#
_symmetry.space_group_name_H-M   'P 1'
#
loop_
_entity.id
_entity.type
_entity.pdbx_description
1 polymer ?
#
loop_
_entity_poly.entity_id
_entity_poly.type
_entity_poly.pdbx_seq_one_letter_code
_entity_poly.pdbx_strand_id
1 'polypeptide(L)'
;MRFSFNPGGQITFGASIRNPGPSPVTITGIAVDDGPADQHVFKVARLAANHAVDDSTAVAFYPATAAPFRSIRVGAGMELPVFVTITIPDVEQSPGGGLFFDDLAVDYDVLGLPRHQRVPMGFRLFVHSPKGYVPG
;
A
#
# COMPACT_ATOMS: atom_id res chain seq x y z
N MET A 1 -10.37 11.68 -7.86
CA MET A 1 -9.35 12.29 -8.75
C MET A 1 -8.97 11.26 -9.81
N ARG A 2 -8.69 11.67 -11.05
CA ARG A 2 -8.34 10.74 -12.15
C ARG A 2 -7.03 11.20 -12.79
N PHE A 3 -6.14 10.27 -13.02
CA PHE A 3 -4.82 10.50 -13.61
C PHE A 3 -4.64 9.58 -14.81
N SER A 4 -3.87 10.04 -15.79
CA SER A 4 -3.47 9.24 -16.94
C SER A 4 -2.09 8.66 -16.71
N PHE A 5 -1.92 7.37 -16.96
CA PHE A 5 -0.64 6.67 -16.85
C PHE A 5 -0.44 5.79 -18.07
N ASN A 6 0.83 5.53 -18.38
CA ASN A 6 1.19 4.52 -19.37
C ASN A 6 1.27 3.15 -18.68
N PRO A 7 0.92 2.05 -19.39
CA PRO A 7 1.25 0.70 -18.93
C PRO A 7 2.73 0.59 -18.56
N GLY A 8 3.04 -0.12 -17.47
CA GLY A 8 4.40 -0.21 -16.91
C GLY A 8 4.91 1.05 -16.20
N GLY A 9 4.16 2.16 -16.24
CA GLY A 9 4.45 3.37 -15.46
C GLY A 9 4.33 3.11 -13.96
N GLN A 10 4.89 4.01 -13.14
CA GLN A 10 4.81 3.91 -11.68
C GLN A 10 3.94 5.02 -11.10
N ILE A 11 3.25 4.68 -10.01
CA ILE A 11 2.50 5.65 -9.21
C ILE A 11 2.83 5.45 -7.74
N THR A 12 2.86 6.54 -6.99
CA THR A 12 3.03 6.52 -5.54
C THR A 12 1.78 7.04 -4.87
N PHE A 13 1.29 6.32 -3.88
CA PHE A 13 0.21 6.75 -3.01
C PHE A 13 0.62 6.63 -1.54
N GLY A 14 0.00 7.45 -0.69
CA GLY A 14 0.14 7.37 0.76
C GLY A 14 -1.04 6.64 1.39
N ALA A 15 -0.78 5.79 2.37
CA ALA A 15 -1.79 5.19 3.24
C ALA A 15 -1.33 5.24 4.71
N SER A 16 -2.27 5.17 5.65
CA SER A 16 -1.94 5.12 7.08
C SER A 16 -2.31 3.76 7.65
N ILE A 17 -1.41 3.12 8.39
CA ILE A 17 -1.68 1.90 9.13
C ILE A 17 -1.79 2.25 10.61
N ARG A 18 -2.99 2.12 11.17
CA ARG A 18 -3.27 2.40 12.58
C ARG A 18 -3.14 1.15 13.44
N ASN A 19 -2.50 1.27 14.60
CA ASN A 19 -2.61 0.27 15.67
C ASN A 19 -3.70 0.70 16.66
N PRO A 20 -4.94 0.18 16.55
CA PRO A 20 -6.01 0.51 17.48
C PRO A 20 -5.88 -0.24 18.83
N GLY A 21 -4.96 -1.20 18.92
CA GLY A 21 -4.81 -2.05 20.10
C GLY A 21 -4.17 -1.32 21.28
N PRO A 22 -4.31 -1.88 22.49
CA PRO A 22 -3.75 -1.31 23.71
C PRO A 22 -2.24 -1.57 23.86
N SER A 23 -1.64 -2.34 22.96
CA SER A 23 -0.24 -2.75 23.01
C SER A 23 0.48 -2.42 21.72
N PRO A 24 1.79 -2.09 21.78
CA PRO A 24 2.57 -1.85 20.59
C PRO A 24 2.69 -3.13 19.75
N VAL A 25 2.74 -2.96 18.44
CA VAL A 25 2.92 -4.03 17.46
C VAL A 25 4.18 -3.77 16.64
N THR A 26 4.76 -4.82 16.08
CA THR A 26 5.87 -4.69 15.14
C THR A 26 5.36 -5.06 13.76
N ILE A 27 5.24 -4.09 12.85
CA ILE A 27 4.88 -4.37 11.46
C ILE A 27 6.11 -4.91 10.75
N THR A 28 5.98 -6.11 10.17
CA THR A 28 7.08 -6.85 9.56
C THR A 28 6.98 -6.87 8.03
N GLY A 29 5.79 -6.69 7.46
CA GLY A 29 5.57 -6.69 6.01
C GLY A 29 4.34 -5.88 5.61
N ILE A 30 4.39 -5.29 4.41
CA ILE A 30 3.26 -4.60 3.78
C ILE A 30 3.27 -4.95 2.30
N ALA A 31 2.12 -5.37 1.79
CA ALA A 31 1.89 -5.66 0.37
C ALA A 31 0.55 -5.08 -0.08
N VAL A 32 0.37 -4.96 -1.40
CA VAL A 32 -0.92 -4.58 -2.01
C VAL A 32 -1.79 -5.81 -2.31
N ASP A 33 -1.23 -7.01 -2.18
CA ASP A 33 -1.88 -8.30 -2.41
C ASP A 33 -1.16 -9.36 -1.55
N ASP A 34 -1.91 -10.35 -1.06
CA ASP A 34 -1.45 -11.47 -0.22
C ASP A 34 -1.51 -12.82 -0.98
N GLY A 35 -1.83 -12.79 -2.28
CA GLY A 35 -1.81 -13.95 -3.16
C GLY A 35 -0.40 -14.42 -3.53
N PRO A 36 -0.32 -15.48 -4.37
CA PRO A 36 0.94 -15.88 -4.98
C PRO A 36 1.55 -14.72 -5.80
N ALA A 37 2.87 -14.51 -5.68
CA ALA A 37 3.55 -13.36 -6.28
C ALA A 37 3.46 -13.31 -7.82
N ASP A 38 3.27 -14.46 -8.47
CA ASP A 38 3.03 -14.60 -9.91
C ASP A 38 1.61 -14.18 -10.32
N GLN A 39 0.69 -14.07 -9.37
CA GLN A 39 -0.69 -13.60 -9.55
C GLN A 39 -0.88 -12.12 -9.22
N HIS A 40 0.14 -11.47 -8.64
CA HIS A 40 0.09 -10.06 -8.31
C HIS A 40 0.02 -9.20 -9.57
N VAL A 41 -1.15 -8.60 -9.78
CA VAL A 41 -1.37 -7.69 -10.89
C VAL A 41 -0.69 -6.35 -10.62
N PHE A 42 -0.81 -5.83 -9.40
CA PHE A 42 -0.08 -4.64 -8.95
C PHE A 42 1.22 -5.06 -8.28
N LYS A 43 2.36 -4.61 -8.82
CA LYS A 43 3.67 -4.92 -8.24
C LYS A 43 4.16 -3.74 -7.42
N VAL A 44 4.55 -3.99 -6.17
CA VAL A 44 5.21 -2.98 -5.33
C VAL A 44 6.64 -2.78 -5.84
N ALA A 45 6.90 -1.62 -6.44
CA ALA A 45 8.22 -1.21 -6.88
C ALA A 45 9.06 -0.63 -5.74
N ARG A 46 8.40 0.09 -4.81
CA ARG A 46 9.03 0.66 -3.63
C ARG A 46 8.02 0.78 -2.50
N LEU A 47 8.46 0.44 -1.30
CA LEU A 47 7.75 0.69 -0.06
C LEU A 47 8.62 1.57 0.84
N ALA A 48 8.06 2.68 1.29
CA ALA A 48 8.71 3.59 2.22
C ALA A 48 7.74 3.94 3.36
N ALA A 49 8.28 4.30 4.51
CA ALA A 49 7.49 4.72 5.66
C ALA A 49 8.15 5.92 6.35
N ASN A 50 7.31 6.76 6.94
CA ASN A 50 7.79 7.70 7.94
C ASN A 50 8.03 6.91 9.25
N HIS A 51 9.05 7.30 10.02
CA HIS A 51 9.20 6.75 11.36
C HIS A 51 7.93 7.07 12.16
N ALA A 52 7.41 6.09 12.90
CA ALA A 52 6.41 6.35 13.92
C ALA A 52 7.07 7.30 14.94
N VAL A 53 6.64 8.55 14.95
CA VAL A 53 7.16 9.56 15.86
C VAL A 53 6.55 9.25 17.22
N ASP A 54 7.38 8.88 18.20
CA ASP A 54 6.95 8.83 19.59
C ASP A 54 6.40 10.21 19.98
N ASP A 55 5.20 10.23 20.58
CA ASP A 55 4.50 11.41 21.14
C ASP A 55 3.67 12.33 20.21
N SER A 56 3.39 11.97 18.94
CA SER A 56 2.41 12.73 18.13
C SER A 56 1.26 11.88 17.61
N THR A 57 0.02 12.23 17.98
CA THR A 57 -1.21 11.62 17.44
C THR A 57 -1.56 12.13 16.04
N ALA A 58 -0.86 13.14 15.51
CA ALA A 58 -1.13 13.70 14.20
C ALA A 58 -0.33 12.96 13.12
N VAL A 59 -1.06 12.29 12.21
CA VAL A 59 -0.48 11.63 11.04
C VAL A 59 -0.05 12.66 10.03
N ALA A 60 1.25 12.72 9.78
CA ALA A 60 1.80 13.59 8.77
C ALA A 60 2.48 12.79 7.65
N PHE A 61 1.97 13.00 6.43
CA PHE A 61 2.53 12.44 5.21
C PHE A 61 3.60 13.39 4.67
N TYR A 62 4.86 13.11 5.02
CA TYR A 62 6.03 13.81 4.50
C TYR A 62 6.86 12.88 3.59
N PRO A 63 6.59 12.83 2.27
CA PRO A 63 7.29 11.92 1.36
C PRO A 63 8.83 12.12 1.36
N ALA A 64 9.29 13.36 1.56
CA ALA A 64 10.71 13.71 1.55
C ALA A 64 11.50 13.10 2.72
N THR A 65 10.83 12.75 3.82
CA THR A 65 11.45 12.14 5.00
C THR A 65 11.24 10.63 5.08
N ALA A 66 10.50 10.05 4.12
CA ALA A 66 10.17 8.64 4.13
C ALA A 66 11.40 7.78 3.77
N ALA A 67 11.73 6.84 4.65
CA ALA A 67 12.82 5.89 4.45
C ALA A 67 12.30 4.58 3.85
N PRO A 68 13.13 3.79 3.12
CA PRO A 68 12.75 2.45 2.69
C PRO A 68 12.24 1.62 3.88
N PHE A 69 11.13 0.93 3.69
CA PHE A 69 10.48 0.21 4.77
C PHE A 69 11.37 -0.91 5.31
N ARG A 70 11.40 -0.99 6.63
CA ARG A 70 11.97 -2.09 7.43
C ARG A 70 10.98 -2.37 8.55
N SER A 71 11.11 -3.54 9.17
CA SER A 71 10.33 -3.87 10.36
C SER A 71 10.35 -2.71 11.35
N ILE A 72 9.16 -2.28 11.79
CA ILE A 72 8.99 -1.05 12.56
C ILE A 72 7.94 -1.25 13.65
N ARG A 73 8.25 -0.72 14.84
CA ARG A 73 7.34 -0.73 15.98
C ARG A 73 6.34 0.42 15.86
N VAL A 74 5.06 0.12 16.06
CA VAL A 74 3.96 1.08 16.09
C VAL A 74 3.32 1.04 17.47
N GLY A 75 3.35 2.18 18.18
CA GLY A 75 2.78 2.34 19.51
C GLY A 75 1.26 2.09 19.55
N ALA A 76 0.72 1.90 20.76
CA ALA A 76 -0.72 1.79 20.97
C ALA A 76 -1.41 3.11 20.59
N GLY A 77 -2.46 3.04 19.77
CA GLY A 77 -3.18 4.21 19.26
C GLY A 77 -2.45 5.02 18.18
N MET A 78 -1.22 4.63 17.84
CA MET A 78 -0.38 5.35 16.87
C MET A 78 -0.66 4.89 15.43
N GLU A 79 -0.23 5.72 14.49
CA GLU A 79 -0.38 5.49 13.06
C GLU A 79 0.98 5.53 12.36
N LEU A 80 1.13 4.67 11.35
CA LEU A 80 2.30 4.60 10.49
C LEU A 80 1.93 5.12 9.09
N PRO A 81 2.39 6.32 8.70
CA PRO A 81 2.29 6.77 7.33
C PRO A 81 3.22 5.95 6.43
N VAL A 82 2.65 5.32 5.41
CA VAL A 82 3.37 4.53 4.41
C VAL A 82 3.15 5.09 3.02
N PHE A 83 4.19 5.00 2.20
CA PHE A 83 4.19 5.39 0.80
C PHE A 83 4.48 4.16 -0.04
N VAL A 84 3.48 3.75 -0.81
CA VAL A 84 3.55 2.58 -1.67
C VAL A 84 3.68 3.06 -3.10
N THR A 85 4.77 2.68 -3.75
CA THR A 85 4.96 2.86 -5.17
C THR A 85 4.67 1.56 -5.87
N ILE A 86 3.67 1.57 -6.74
CA ILE A 86 3.29 0.41 -7.55
C ILE A 86 3.63 0.66 -9.01
N THR A 87 3.93 -0.41 -9.72
CA THR A 87 3.93 -0.42 -11.19
C THR A 87 2.51 -0.67 -11.68
N ILE A 88 2.04 0.19 -12.58
CA ILE A 88 0.78 0.02 -13.30
C ILE A 88 0.92 -1.23 -14.17
N PRO A 89 0.01 -2.20 -14.04
CA PRO A 89 0.09 -3.45 -14.79
C PRO A 89 0.06 -3.16 -16.29
N ASP A 90 1.00 -3.78 -17.00
CA ASP A 90 0.98 -3.87 -18.46
C ASP A 90 0.30 -5.18 -18.85
N VAL A 91 -1.02 -5.18 -18.71
CA VAL A 91 -1.88 -6.32 -19.02
C VAL A 91 -2.95 -5.87 -19.99
N GLU A 92 -3.32 -6.77 -20.90
CA GLU A 92 -4.43 -6.54 -21.80
C GLU A 92 -5.73 -6.37 -20.99
N GLN A 93 -6.42 -5.26 -21.20
CA GLN A 93 -7.70 -4.96 -20.56
C GLN A 93 -8.78 -4.81 -21.62
N SER A 94 -9.91 -5.47 -21.41
CA SER A 94 -11.10 -5.28 -22.24
C SER A 94 -11.52 -3.80 -22.25
N PRO A 95 -12.08 -3.29 -23.35
CA PRO A 95 -12.64 -1.94 -23.38
C PRO A 95 -13.62 -1.72 -22.22
N GLY A 96 -13.40 -0.66 -21.42
CA GLY A 96 -14.22 -0.36 -20.25
C GLY A 96 -13.94 -1.23 -19.01
N GLY A 97 -13.04 -2.21 -19.11
CA GLY A 97 -12.53 -2.97 -17.97
C GLY A 97 -11.60 -2.17 -17.08
N GLY A 98 -11.31 -2.71 -15.90
CA GLY A 98 -10.35 -2.12 -14.99
C GLY A 98 -10.00 -3.02 -13.81
N LEU A 99 -9.00 -2.57 -13.06
CA LEU A 99 -8.42 -3.25 -11.90
C LEU A 99 -8.46 -2.31 -10.71
N PHE A 100 -8.77 -2.84 -9.53
CA PHE A 100 -8.75 -2.04 -8.31
C PHE A 100 -8.22 -2.82 -7.12
N PHE A 101 -7.76 -2.07 -6.12
CA PHE A 101 -7.55 -2.54 -4.75
C PHE A 101 -7.85 -1.40 -3.78
N ASP A 102 -8.35 -1.74 -2.60
CA ASP A 102 -8.78 -0.80 -1.55
C ASP A 102 -8.24 -1.16 -0.16
N ASP A 103 -7.41 -2.20 -0.06
CA ASP A 103 -6.71 -2.62 1.14
C ASP A 103 -5.20 -2.83 0.93
N LEU A 104 -4.47 -2.87 2.04
CA LEU A 104 -3.09 -3.33 2.12
C LEU A 104 -3.04 -4.60 2.97
N ALA A 105 -2.35 -5.63 2.50
CA ALA A 105 -2.00 -6.78 3.31
C ALA A 105 -0.84 -6.40 4.25
N VAL A 106 -1.03 -6.60 5.55
CA VAL A 106 -0.07 -6.20 6.60
C VAL A 106 0.26 -7.41 7.46
N ASP A 107 1.55 -7.75 7.50
CA ASP A 107 2.12 -8.72 8.43
C ASP A 107 2.68 -7.98 9.65
N TYR A 108 2.37 -8.49 10.85
CA TYR A 108 2.81 -7.87 12.09
C TYR A 108 2.88 -8.85 13.25
N ASP A 109 3.74 -8.56 14.22
CA ASP A 109 3.86 -9.32 15.46
C ASP A 109 3.17 -8.59 16.62
N VAL A 110 2.42 -9.35 17.42
CA VAL A 110 1.86 -8.91 18.70
C VAL A 110 2.43 -9.80 19.78
N LEU A 111 3.26 -9.23 20.67
CA LEU A 111 3.93 -10.00 21.74
C LEU A 111 4.69 -11.23 21.22
N GLY A 112 5.30 -11.11 20.04
CA GLY A 112 6.05 -12.20 19.39
C GLY A 112 5.20 -13.22 18.64
N LEU A 113 3.89 -13.01 18.53
CA LEU A 113 2.99 -13.86 17.75
C LEU A 113 2.69 -13.21 16.39
N PRO A 114 2.99 -13.88 15.27
CA PRO A 114 2.75 -13.34 13.94
C PRO A 114 1.24 -13.29 13.63
N ARG A 115 0.86 -12.23 12.94
CA ARG A 115 -0.49 -11.93 12.50
C ARG A 115 -0.44 -11.40 11.07
N HIS A 116 -1.54 -11.59 10.36
CA HIS A 116 -1.75 -11.10 9.02
C HIS A 116 -3.14 -10.46 8.95
N GLN A 117 -3.24 -9.28 8.35
CA GLN A 117 -4.51 -8.57 8.20
C GLN A 117 -4.53 -7.70 6.96
N ARG A 118 -5.67 -7.66 6.27
CA ARG A 118 -5.97 -6.64 5.26
C ARG A 118 -6.50 -5.38 5.92
N VAL A 119 -5.80 -4.27 5.70
CA VAL A 119 -6.08 -2.96 6.28
C VAL A 119 -6.65 -2.04 5.19
N PRO A 120 -7.89 -1.56 5.31
CA PRO A 120 -8.48 -0.65 4.33
C PRO A 120 -7.67 0.65 4.20
N MET A 121 -7.40 1.08 2.97
CA MET A 121 -6.64 2.31 2.70
C MET A 121 -7.48 3.59 2.92
N GLY A 122 -8.79 3.46 3.04
CA GLY A 122 -9.72 4.59 3.08
C GLY A 122 -10.03 5.22 1.71
N PHE A 123 -9.40 4.71 0.64
CA PHE A 123 -9.70 5.03 -0.74
C PHE A 123 -9.52 3.80 -1.63
N ARG A 124 -10.10 3.84 -2.83
CA ARG A 124 -9.91 2.82 -3.86
C ARG A 124 -8.99 3.35 -4.94
N LEU A 125 -7.96 2.57 -5.27
CA LEU A 125 -7.17 2.82 -6.47
C LEU A 125 -7.78 2.01 -7.61
N PHE A 126 -8.17 2.69 -8.69
CA PHE A 126 -8.81 2.06 -9.85
C PHE A 126 -8.07 2.47 -11.12
N VAL A 127 -7.58 1.47 -11.86
CA VAL A 127 -6.99 1.63 -13.18
C VAL A 127 -8.02 1.13 -14.19
N HIS A 128 -8.52 2.04 -15.02
CA HIS A 128 -9.47 1.73 -16.09
C HIS A 128 -8.81 1.91 -17.45
N SER A 129 -9.17 1.07 -18.41
CA SER A 129 -8.79 1.27 -19.80
C SER A 129 -9.80 2.20 -20.51
N PRO A 130 -9.41 3.42 -20.94
CA PRO A 130 -10.33 4.32 -21.62
C PRO A 130 -10.66 3.87 -23.05
N LYS A 131 -9.77 3.08 -23.66
CA LYS A 131 -9.89 2.46 -24.98
C LYS A 131 -9.18 1.11 -24.87
N GLY A 132 -9.90 0.00 -24.94
CA GLY A 132 -9.27 -1.32 -24.91
C GLY A 132 -8.22 -1.45 -26.02
N TYR A 133 -7.28 -2.38 -25.89
CA TYR A 133 -6.37 -2.70 -26.98
C TYR A 133 -7.21 -3.11 -28.20
N VAL A 134 -7.12 -2.35 -29.29
CA VAL A 134 -7.58 -2.77 -30.61
C VAL A 134 -6.30 -3.23 -31.31
N PRO A 135 -6.10 -4.54 -31.55
CA PRO A 135 -5.02 -4.98 -32.40
C PRO A 135 -5.22 -4.33 -33.77
N GLY A 136 -4.23 -3.57 -34.21
CA GLY A 136 -4.12 -3.10 -35.60
C GLY A 136 -3.40 -4.12 -36.45
#